data_AF-A0A8S1RS96-F1
#
_entry.id   AF-A0A8S1RS96-F1
#
_cell.length_a   1.000
_cell.length_b   1.000
_cell.length_c   1.000
_cell.angle_alpha   90.00
_cell.angle_beta   90.00
_cell.angle_gamma   90.00
#
_symmetry.space_group_name_H-M   'P 1'
#
loop_
_entity.id
_entity.type
_entity.pdbx_description
1 polymer ?
#
loop_
_entity_poly.entity_id
_entity_poly.type
_entity_poly.pdbx_seq_one_letter_code
_entity_poly.pdbx_strand_id
1 'polypeptide(L)'
;MEMENINKQAMEYHQDGIYINIGKWIELNEGFRNQQLIIHKGEYSINGRKLGRLNIMYCLFLNIAHKQIRGGLYDQGGSQIKIGKWMKFDKRFKDKNQVTQYGVYNKA
;
A
#
# COMPACT_ATOMS: atom_id res chain seq x y z
N MET A 1 5.17 26.48 1.76
CA MET A 1 4.54 25.55 0.81
C MET A 1 3.73 24.58 1.67
N GLU A 2 2.42 24.82 1.73
CA GLU A 2 1.49 24.24 2.69
C GLU A 2 1.33 22.73 2.50
N MET A 3 1.57 21.96 3.57
CA MET A 3 1.26 20.52 3.67
C MET A 3 -0.10 20.31 4.36
N GLU A 4 -1.09 21.16 4.06
CA GLU A 4 -2.46 21.02 4.57
C GLU A 4 -3.39 20.56 3.44
N ASN A 5 -4.08 19.43 3.66
CA ASN A 5 -5.18 18.83 2.87
C ASN A 5 -4.92 17.46 2.19
N ILE A 6 -4.17 16.54 2.80
CA ILE A 6 -4.20 15.12 2.37
C ILE A 6 -5.17 14.27 3.21
N ASN A 7 -5.51 14.68 4.44
CA ASN A 7 -6.21 13.82 5.40
C ASN A 7 -7.73 14.05 5.56
N LYS A 8 -8.39 14.88 4.73
CA LYS A 8 -9.84 15.15 4.88
C LYS A 8 -10.78 13.93 4.74
N GLN A 9 -10.26 12.75 4.40
CA GLN A 9 -11.03 11.51 4.23
C GLN A 9 -10.45 10.31 4.99
N ALA A 10 -9.44 10.51 5.84
CA ALA A 10 -8.83 9.43 6.63
C ALA A 10 -9.36 9.52 8.06
N MET A 11 -9.89 8.42 8.58
CA MET A 11 -10.33 8.30 9.97
C MET A 11 -9.74 7.06 10.60
N GLU A 12 -9.35 7.18 11.86
CA GLU A 12 -8.90 6.07 12.69
C GLU A 12 -10.01 5.73 13.67
N TYR A 13 -10.47 4.49 13.66
CA TYR A 13 -11.50 4.00 14.58
C TYR A 13 -10.90 3.00 15.56
N HIS A 14 -11.36 3.06 16.82
CA HIS A 14 -10.88 2.20 17.89
C HIS A 14 -11.97 1.22 18.30
N GLN A 15 -11.73 -0.07 18.07
CA GLN A 15 -12.62 -1.14 18.51
C GLN A 15 -11.79 -2.19 19.23
N ASP A 16 -12.14 -2.49 20.49
CA ASP A 16 -11.50 -3.56 21.29
C ASP A 16 -9.97 -3.45 21.41
N GLY A 17 -9.41 -2.23 21.38
CA GLY A 17 -7.96 -2.02 21.43
C GLY A 17 -7.25 -2.08 20.07
N ILE A 18 -8.01 -2.22 18.98
CA ILE A 18 -7.50 -2.31 17.61
C ILE A 18 -7.77 -0.98 16.90
N TYR A 19 -6.70 -0.41 16.33
CA TYR A 19 -6.76 0.76 15.48
C TYR A 19 -7.08 0.35 14.04
N ILE A 20 -8.14 0.94 13.48
CA ILE A 20 -8.64 0.64 12.12
C ILE A 20 -8.53 1.89 11.25
N ASN A 21 -7.76 1.77 10.17
CA ASN A 21 -7.65 2.79 9.13
C ASN A 21 -8.85 2.74 8.18
N ILE A 22 -9.59 3.86 8.06
CA ILE A 22 -10.75 4.01 7.18
C ILE A 22 -10.51 5.15 6.18
N GLY A 23 -10.86 4.92 4.91
CA GLY A 23 -10.71 5.91 3.84
C GLY A 23 -9.34 5.86 3.16
N LYS A 24 -8.83 6.99 2.67
CA LYS A 24 -7.57 7.03 1.91
C LYS A 24 -6.37 7.11 2.84
N TRP A 25 -5.45 6.15 2.74
CA TRP A 25 -4.28 6.04 3.59
C TRP A 25 -2.98 5.93 2.81
N ILE A 26 -1.92 6.39 3.47
CA ILE A 26 -0.54 6.23 3.05
C ILE A 26 0.17 5.43 4.16
N GLU A 27 0.48 4.16 3.90
CA GLU A 27 1.21 3.30 4.84
C GLU A 27 2.68 3.18 4.44
N LEU A 28 3.56 3.17 5.44
CA LEU A 28 4.98 2.88 5.27
C LEU A 28 5.23 1.40 5.57
N ASN A 29 5.97 0.72 4.69
CA ASN A 29 6.32 -0.68 4.92
C ASN A 29 7.47 -0.78 5.93
N GLU A 30 7.27 -1.55 7.00
CA GLU A 30 8.30 -1.81 8.01
C GLU A 30 9.42 -2.71 7.47
N GLY A 31 10.67 -2.33 7.75
CA GLY A 31 11.82 -3.22 7.53
C GLY A 31 12.73 -2.86 6.36
N PHE A 32 12.64 -1.65 5.81
CA PHE A 32 13.67 -1.14 4.91
C PHE A 32 14.75 -0.38 5.67
N ARG A 33 16.01 -0.80 5.47
CA ARG A 33 17.21 -0.11 5.95
C ARG A 33 17.82 0.70 4.81
N ASN A 34 18.63 1.70 5.15
CA ASN A 34 19.48 2.45 4.23
C ASN A 34 18.71 3.16 3.09
N GLN A 35 17.93 4.17 3.44
CA GLN A 35 17.44 5.19 2.51
C GLN A 35 16.41 4.71 1.48
N GLN A 36 15.77 3.55 1.67
CA GLN A 36 14.72 3.07 0.76
C GLN A 36 13.40 2.99 1.52
N LEU A 37 12.32 3.46 0.92
CA LEU A 37 10.99 3.44 1.52
C LEU A 37 9.97 2.92 0.52
N ILE A 38 9.20 1.93 0.94
CA ILE A 38 8.02 1.50 0.19
C ILE A 38 6.79 2.13 0.83
N ILE A 39 6.04 2.84 0.01
CA ILE A 39 4.83 3.56 0.39
C ILE A 39 3.65 2.86 -0.28
N HIS A 40 2.65 2.48 0.52
CA HIS A 40 1.38 1.96 0.04
C HIS A 40 0.34 3.07 0.10
N LYS A 41 -0.29 3.41 -1.03
CA LYS A 41 -1.39 4.38 -1.09
C LYS A 41 -2.65 3.68 -1.55
N GLY A 42 -3.68 3.67 -0.72
CA GLY A 42 -4.93 2.97 -1.04
C GLY A 42 -6.10 3.43 -0.21
N GLU A 43 -7.24 2.84 -0.47
CA GLU A 43 -8.48 3.09 0.26
C GLU A 43 -8.84 1.90 1.15
N TYR A 44 -9.43 2.17 2.31
CA TYR A 44 -9.76 1.19 3.33
C TYR A 44 -11.23 1.33 3.72
N SER A 45 -11.90 0.19 3.88
CA SER A 45 -13.28 0.13 4.35
C SER A 45 -13.36 0.39 5.85
N ILE A 46 -14.59 0.59 6.35
CA ILE A 46 -14.89 0.69 7.79
C ILE A 46 -14.41 -0.52 8.60
N ASN A 47 -14.24 -1.68 7.95
CA ASN A 47 -13.73 -2.90 8.57
C ASN A 47 -12.20 -3.05 8.43
N GLY A 48 -11.49 -1.99 8.05
CA GLY A 48 -10.04 -1.99 7.85
C GLY A 48 -9.55 -2.74 6.61
N ARG A 49 -10.45 -3.09 5.68
CA ARG A 49 -10.08 -3.88 4.50
C ARG A 49 -9.73 -2.99 3.32
N LYS A 50 -8.65 -3.31 2.60
CA LYS A 50 -8.23 -2.60 1.39
C LYS A 50 -9.31 -2.69 0.31
N LEU A 51 -9.64 -1.55 -0.29
CA LEU A 51 -10.64 -1.39 -1.35
C LEU A 51 -10.00 -0.82 -2.61
N GLY A 52 -10.49 -1.30 -3.76
CA GLY A 52 -10.18 -0.70 -5.06
C GLY A 52 -8.67 -0.65 -5.34
N ARG A 53 -8.20 0.49 -5.85
CA ARG A 53 -6.82 0.62 -6.34
C ARG A 53 -5.85 0.88 -5.18
N LEU A 54 -4.90 -0.03 -5.02
CA LEU A 54 -3.71 0.16 -4.19
C LEU A 54 -2.52 0.52 -5.10
N ASN A 55 -1.82 1.60 -4.80
CA ASN A 55 -0.59 1.98 -5.46
C ASN A 55 0.59 1.71 -4.52
N ILE A 56 1.66 1.14 -5.05
CA ILE A 56 2.90 0.90 -4.32
C ILE A 56 3.97 1.78 -4.95
N MET A 57 4.52 2.68 -4.14
CA MET A 57 5.54 3.63 -4.56
C MET A 57 6.85 3.29 -3.87
N TYR A 58 7.93 3.53 -4.57
CA TYR A 58 9.28 3.42 -4.06
C TYR A 58 9.88 4.81 -3.98
N CYS A 59 10.46 5.12 -2.82
CA CYS A 59 11.12 6.39 -2.56
C CYS A 59 12.55 6.09 -2.09
N LEU A 60 13.53 6.76 -2.70
CA LEU A 60 14.88 6.84 -2.17
C LEU A 60 14.93 8.08 -1.28
N PHE A 61 15.40 7.96 -0.04
CA PHE A 61 15.40 9.06 0.94
C PHE A 61 16.17 10.30 0.46
N LEU A 62 17.12 10.12 -0.47
CA LEU A 62 17.88 11.20 -1.11
C LEU A 62 17.18 11.82 -2.34
N ASN A 63 16.04 11.28 -2.76
CA ASN A 63 15.34 11.69 -3.97
C ASN A 63 13.83 11.79 -3.71
N ILE A 64 13.32 13.02 -3.63
CA ILE A 64 11.92 13.35 -3.31
C ILE A 64 10.94 12.82 -4.38
N ALA A 65 11.45 12.38 -5.53
CA ALA A 65 10.65 11.79 -6.59
C ALA A 65 10.10 10.40 -6.19
N HIS A 66 8.81 10.37 -5.87
CA HIS A 66 8.09 9.12 -5.69
C HIS A 66 7.86 8.43 -7.04
N LYS A 67 8.56 7.32 -7.28
CA LYS A 67 8.27 6.49 -8.44
C LYS A 67 7.18 5.50 -8.06
N GLN A 68 6.02 5.59 -8.71
CA GLN A 68 5.08 4.48 -8.67
C GLN A 68 5.77 3.29 -9.32
N ILE A 69 6.10 2.29 -8.51
CA ILE A 69 6.71 1.07 -9.02
C ILE A 69 5.63 0.07 -9.39
N ARG A 70 4.52 0.02 -8.64
CA ARG A 70 3.49 -1.02 -8.79
C ARG A 70 2.12 -0.55 -8.27
N GLY A 71 1.16 -1.46 -8.34
CA GLY A 71 -0.17 -1.34 -7.77
C GLY A 71 -1.00 -2.57 -8.09
N GLY A 72 -2.24 -2.59 -7.63
CA GLY A 72 -3.20 -3.64 -7.93
C GLY A 72 -4.61 -3.22 -7.55
N LEU A 73 -5.60 -3.96 -8.02
CA LEU A 73 -7.01 -3.71 -7.72
C LEU A 73 -7.50 -4.77 -6.73
N TYR A 74 -8.09 -4.34 -5.62
CA TYR A 74 -8.93 -5.18 -4.78
C TYR A 74 -10.37 -5.10 -5.27
N ASP A 75 -11.10 -6.20 -5.12
CA ASP A 75 -12.54 -6.20 -5.33
C ASP A 75 -13.23 -5.17 -4.41
N GLN A 76 -14.30 -4.56 -4.92
CA GLN A 76 -15.05 -3.56 -4.16
C GLN A 76 -15.93 -4.18 -3.06
N GLY A 77 -16.14 -5.50 -3.08
CA GLY A 77 -16.93 -6.21 -2.07
C GLY A 77 -16.21 -6.39 -0.73
N GLY A 78 -14.96 -5.92 -0.61
CA GLY A 78 -14.18 -6.08 0.61
C GLY A 78 -13.82 -7.53 0.91
N SER A 79 -13.88 -8.44 -0.07
CA SER A 79 -13.41 -9.82 0.09
C SER A 79 -11.88 -9.92 0.05
N GLN A 80 -11.19 -8.79 -0.19
CA GLN A 80 -9.73 -8.68 -0.34
C GLN A 80 -9.20 -9.53 -1.49
N ILE A 81 -10.06 -9.86 -2.46
CA ILE A 81 -9.65 -10.58 -3.66
C ILE A 81 -8.85 -9.62 -4.52
N LYS A 82 -7.60 -10.01 -4.75
CA LYS A 82 -6.69 -9.33 -5.67
C LYS A 82 -7.15 -9.61 -7.09
N ILE A 83 -7.32 -8.55 -7.88
CA ILE A 83 -7.69 -8.60 -9.29
C ILE A 83 -6.59 -7.91 -10.11
N GLY A 84 -6.25 -8.50 -11.24
CA GLY A 84 -5.26 -7.98 -12.19
C GLY A 84 -3.83 -8.37 -11.85
N LYS A 85 -2.87 -7.54 -12.29
CA LYS A 85 -1.44 -7.81 -12.12
C LYS A 85 -1.00 -7.43 -10.72
N TRP A 86 -0.47 -8.40 -9.99
CA TRP A 86 0.08 -8.22 -8.65
C TRP A 86 1.51 -8.70 -8.58
N MET A 87 2.27 -8.08 -7.68
CA MET A 87 3.65 -8.43 -7.42
C MET A 87 3.80 -8.86 -5.97
N LYS A 88 4.59 -9.92 -5.75
CA LYS A 88 5.04 -10.30 -4.41
C LYS A 88 6.51 -9.94 -4.25
N PHE A 89 6.82 -9.30 -3.13
CA PHE A 89 8.20 -9.14 -2.69
C PHE A 89 8.64 -10.44 -2.02
N ASP A 90 9.81 -10.97 -2.40
CA ASP A 90 10.47 -12.01 -1.61
C ASP A 90 10.81 -11.43 -0.23
N LYS A 91 10.66 -12.20 0.85
CA LYS A 91 11.04 -11.76 2.20
C LYS A 91 12.53 -11.37 2.28
N ARG A 92 13.36 -11.86 1.34
CA ARG A 92 14.79 -11.55 1.18
C ARG A 92 15.08 -10.29 0.36
N PHE A 93 14.06 -9.47 0.07
CA PHE A 93 14.20 -8.18 -0.64
C PHE A 93 15.09 -7.15 0.09
N LYS A 94 15.59 -7.46 1.29
CA LYS A 94 16.36 -6.56 2.14
C LYS A 94 17.79 -6.27 1.65
N ASP A 95 18.42 -7.16 0.87
CA ASP A 95 19.88 -7.13 0.68
C ASP A 95 20.38 -7.25 -0.78
N LYS A 96 19.74 -6.57 -1.75
CA LYS A 96 20.19 -6.41 -3.17
C LYS A 96 19.55 -7.31 -4.24
N ASN A 97 18.61 -8.19 -3.88
CA ASN A 97 17.94 -9.05 -4.87
C ASN A 97 16.58 -8.49 -5.33
N GLN A 98 16.52 -8.09 -6.61
CA GLN A 98 15.33 -7.58 -7.29
C GLN A 98 14.39 -8.70 -7.80
N VAL A 99 14.31 -9.84 -7.11
CA VAL A 99 13.43 -10.92 -7.57
C VAL A 99 12.00 -10.53 -7.28
N THR A 100 11.28 -10.22 -8.36
CA THR A 100 9.88 -9.84 -8.33
C THR A 100 9.08 -10.87 -9.09
N GLN A 101 8.20 -11.58 -8.38
CA GLN A 101 7.26 -12.51 -9.00
C GLN A 101 5.99 -11.76 -9.37
N TYR A 102 5.52 -11.98 -10.59
CA TYR A 102 4.30 -11.40 -11.13
C TYR A 102 3.22 -12.47 -11.19
N GLY A 103 2.02 -12.13 -10.74
CA GLY A 103 0.83 -12.96 -10.90
C GLY A 103 -0.30 -12.14 -11.51
N VAL A 104 -1.09 -12.77 -12.38
CA VAL A 104 -2.38 -12.23 -12.84
C VAL A 104 -3.47 -12.96 -12.06
N TYR A 105 -4.31 -12.20 -11.37
CA TYR A 105 -5.42 -12.74 -10.61
C TYR A 105 -6.73 -12.35 -11.29
N ASN A 106 -7.53 -13.36 -11.63
CA ASN A 106 -8.87 -13.16 -12.17
C ASN A 106 -9.89 -13.55 -11.12
N LYS A 107 -11.01 -12.82 -11.09
CA LYS A 107 -12.17 -13.23 -10.31
C LYS A 107 -12.84 -14.39 -11.06
N ALA A 108 -13.03 -15.51 -10.37
CA ALA A 108 -13.79 -16.65 -10.89
C ALA A 108 -15.28 -16.30 -10.97
#